data_AF-A0A8J6LC49-F1
#
_entry.id   AF-A0A8J6LC49-F1
#
_cell.length_a   1.000
_cell.length_b   1.000
_cell.length_c   1.000
_cell.angle_alpha   90.00
_cell.angle_beta   90.00
_cell.angle_gamma   90.00
#
_symmetry.space_group_name_H-M   'P 1'
#
loop_
_entity.id
_entity.type
_entity.pdbx_description
1 polymer ?
#
loop_
_entity_poly.entity_id
_entity_poly.type
_entity_poly.pdbx_seq_one_letter_code
_entity_poly.pdbx_strand_id
1 'polypeptide(L)'
;MKAVFAIESDVITPNIQFKKAKKRMVGIEKGRLIPMRKNTFLAAHDVVIEINNFEFDGSDGHLILKRFVSKKSEEGEVMDDAPRLVYVSGRTEEAVISTTLERLNRKQEWKKN
;
A
#
# COMPACT_ATOMS: atom_id res chain seq x y z
N MET A 1 -6.85 -6.40 -0.21
CA MET A 1 -6.43 -5.08 0.35
C MET A 1 -4.94 -5.01 0.76
N LYS A 2 -4.37 -5.99 1.47
CA LYS A 2 -2.95 -5.96 1.92
C LYS A 2 -1.92 -5.71 0.79
N ALA A 3 -2.10 -6.33 -0.38
CA ALA A 3 -1.20 -6.15 -1.52
C ALA A 3 -1.15 -4.69 -2.01
N VAL A 4 -2.32 -4.04 -2.10
CA VAL A 4 -2.43 -2.62 -2.49
C VAL A 4 -1.73 -1.73 -1.46
N PHE A 5 -1.98 -1.95 -0.17
CA PHE A 5 -1.25 -1.20 0.87
C PHE A 5 0.26 -1.38 0.77
N ALA A 6 0.75 -2.58 0.45
CA ALA A 6 2.18 -2.79 0.29
C ALA A 6 2.75 -1.98 -0.89
N ILE A 7 2.03 -1.92 -2.02
CA ILE A 7 2.42 -1.13 -3.18
C ILE A 7 2.41 0.38 -2.88
N GLU A 8 1.37 0.88 -2.23
CA GLU A 8 1.20 2.32 -1.94
C GLU A 8 2.11 2.83 -0.83
N SER A 9 2.46 1.98 0.14
CA SER A 9 3.34 2.34 1.27
C SER A 9 4.79 1.93 1.08
N ASP A 10 5.12 1.25 -0.03
CA ASP A 10 6.43 0.64 -0.28
C ASP A 10 6.88 -0.37 0.79
N VAL A 11 5.96 -0.88 1.61
CA VAL A 11 6.29 -1.77 2.73
C VAL A 11 5.41 -3.01 2.73
N ILE A 12 6.04 -4.18 2.62
CA ILE A 12 5.41 -5.45 2.93
C ILE A 12 5.39 -5.63 4.45
N THR A 13 4.19 -5.67 5.02
CA THR A 13 3.96 -6.00 6.43
C THR A 13 4.21 -7.49 6.73
N PRO A 14 4.65 -7.82 7.96
CA PRO A 14 5.03 -9.17 8.33
C PRO A 14 3.84 -10.12 8.56
N ASN A 15 4.08 -11.41 8.39
CA ASN A 15 3.18 -12.47 8.80
C ASN A 15 3.29 -12.67 10.33
N ILE A 16 2.28 -12.22 11.06
CA ILE A 16 2.27 -12.11 12.54
C ILE A 16 2.57 -13.45 13.26
N GLN A 17 2.14 -14.59 12.70
CA GLN A 17 2.21 -15.89 13.38
C GLN A 17 3.24 -16.86 12.78
N PHE A 18 4.10 -16.39 11.89
CA PHE A 18 5.09 -17.26 11.25
C PHE A 18 6.32 -17.47 12.15
N LYS A 19 6.28 -18.52 13.00
CA LYS A 19 7.40 -18.87 13.92
C LYS A 19 8.46 -19.75 13.27
N LYS A 20 8.04 -20.80 12.56
CA LYS A 20 8.92 -21.75 11.87
C LYS A 20 8.20 -22.36 10.67
N ALA A 21 8.97 -22.77 9.65
CA ALA A 21 8.43 -23.54 8.54
C ALA A 21 7.86 -24.87 9.05
N LYS A 22 6.70 -25.28 8.55
CA LYS A 22 6.17 -26.62 8.81
C LYS A 22 6.99 -27.64 8.00
N LYS A 23 7.15 -28.84 8.56
CA LYS A 23 7.77 -29.97 7.84
C LYS A 23 7.07 -30.14 6.49
N ARG A 24 7.84 -30.39 5.42
CA ARG A 24 7.38 -30.57 4.03
C ARG A 24 7.10 -29.29 3.25
N MET A 25 7.28 -28.10 3.85
CA MET A 25 7.24 -26.84 3.09
C MET A 25 8.60 -26.60 2.41
N VAL A 26 8.96 -27.47 1.46
CA VAL A 26 10.31 -27.53 0.85
C VAL A 26 10.75 -26.20 0.24
N GLY A 27 9.82 -25.39 -0.29
CA GLY A 27 10.12 -24.06 -0.81
C GLY A 27 10.66 -23.10 0.26
N ILE A 28 10.08 -23.13 1.45
CA ILE A 28 10.51 -22.31 2.59
C ILE A 28 11.74 -22.94 3.26
N GLU A 29 11.76 -24.26 3.45
CA GLU A 29 12.89 -24.98 4.05
C GLU A 29 14.18 -24.79 3.27
N LYS A 30 14.11 -24.76 1.93
CA LYS A 30 15.24 -24.50 1.03
C LYS A 30 15.48 -23.01 0.75
N GLY A 31 14.75 -22.10 1.40
CA GLY A 31 14.92 -20.65 1.24
C GLY A 31 14.49 -20.07 -0.12
N ARG A 32 13.81 -20.84 -0.99
CA ARG A 32 13.26 -20.36 -2.27
C ARG A 32 12.07 -19.42 -2.07
N LEU A 33 11.32 -19.62 -0.99
CA LEU A 33 10.23 -18.74 -0.55
C LEU A 33 10.60 -18.19 0.82
N ILE A 34 10.54 -16.87 0.98
CA ILE A 34 10.94 -16.18 2.20
C ILE A 34 9.69 -15.56 2.83
N PRO A 35 9.15 -16.15 3.91
CA PRO A 35 8.08 -15.54 4.68
C PRO A 35 8.55 -14.23 5.32
N MET A 36 7.73 -13.20 5.21
CA MET A 36 8.07 -11.89 5.74
C MET A 36 7.88 -11.88 7.26
N ARG A 37 8.97 -11.78 8.00
CA ARG A 37 8.97 -11.76 9.49
C ARG A 37 9.06 -10.35 10.08
N LYS A 38 9.45 -9.37 9.26
CA LYS A 38 9.52 -7.94 9.60
C LYS A 38 9.03 -7.10 8.42
N ASN A 39 8.77 -5.82 8.67
CA ASN A 39 8.53 -4.86 7.60
C ASN A 39 9.67 -4.93 6.58
N THR A 40 9.32 -5.13 5.32
CA THR A 40 10.28 -5.31 4.22
C THR A 40 9.96 -4.30 3.13
N PHE A 41 10.93 -3.47 2.77
CA PHE A 41 10.75 -2.43 1.76
C PHE A 41 10.72 -3.03 0.35
N LEU A 42 9.80 -2.54 -0.48
CA LEU A 42 9.72 -2.84 -1.90
C LEU A 42 10.74 -1.98 -2.65
N ALA A 43 11.91 -2.54 -2.92
CA ALA A 43 13.03 -1.78 -3.51
C ALA A 43 12.87 -1.46 -5.00
N ALA A 44 11.94 -2.13 -5.70
CA ALA A 44 11.88 -2.12 -7.16
C ALA A 44 10.65 -1.39 -7.71
N HIS A 45 10.80 -0.75 -8.85
CA HIS A 45 9.69 -0.08 -9.55
C HIS A 45 8.81 -1.07 -10.32
N ASP A 46 9.33 -2.24 -10.68
CA ASP A 46 8.67 -3.29 -11.46
C ASP A 46 8.01 -4.38 -10.60
N VAL A 47 7.57 -4.03 -9.39
CA VAL A 47 6.94 -4.99 -8.47
C VAL A 47 5.71 -5.65 -9.10
N VAL A 48 5.70 -6.98 -9.08
CA VAL A 48 4.57 -7.83 -9.44
C VAL A 48 4.14 -8.61 -8.20
N ILE A 49 2.84 -8.63 -7.92
CA ILE A 49 2.26 -9.35 -6.78
C ILE A 49 1.22 -10.33 -7.31
N GLU A 50 1.36 -11.60 -6.93
CA GLU A 50 0.36 -12.64 -7.13
C GLU A 50 -0.52 -12.75 -5.89
N ILE A 51 -1.83 -12.91 -6.11
CA ILE A 51 -2.83 -13.14 -5.08
C ILE A 51 -3.54 -14.44 -5.41
N ASN A 52 -3.55 -15.36 -4.44
CA ASN A 52 -4.18 -16.66 -4.57
C ASN A 52 -5.37 -16.75 -3.61
N ASN A 53 -6.49 -17.29 -4.11
CA ASN A 53 -7.68 -17.61 -3.35
C ASN A 53 -8.12 -19.04 -3.71
N PHE A 54 -8.29 -19.88 -2.69
CA PHE A 54 -8.70 -21.27 -2.84
C PHE A 54 -9.91 -21.49 -1.94
N GLU A 55 -11.04 -21.87 -2.52
CA GLU A 55 -12.28 -22.12 -1.80
C GLU A 55 -12.45 -23.62 -1.53
N PHE A 56 -13.25 -23.95 -0.51
CA PHE A 56 -13.37 -25.33 -0.04
C PHE A 56 -14.05 -26.25 -1.07
N ASP A 57 -14.91 -25.70 -1.91
CA ASP A 57 -15.60 -26.40 -3.00
C ASP A 57 -14.67 -26.73 -4.19
N GLY A 58 -13.41 -26.32 -4.12
CA GLY A 58 -12.43 -26.47 -5.20
C GLY A 58 -12.48 -25.35 -6.24
N SER A 59 -13.23 -24.27 -5.97
CA SER A 59 -13.19 -23.06 -6.78
C SER A 59 -11.92 -22.27 -6.48
N ASP A 60 -11.10 -22.07 -7.51
CA ASP A 60 -9.77 -21.45 -7.37
C ASP A 60 -9.68 -20.18 -8.21
N GLY A 61 -9.05 -19.15 -7.66
CA GLY A 61 -8.86 -17.85 -8.30
C GLY A 61 -7.45 -17.30 -8.11
N HIS A 62 -6.85 -16.85 -9.21
CA HIS A 62 -5.53 -16.23 -9.23
C HIS A 62 -5.59 -14.84 -9.84
N LEU A 63 -4.88 -13.88 -9.24
CA LEU A 63 -4.77 -12.51 -9.73
C LEU A 63 -3.32 -12.05 -9.70
N ILE A 64 -2.85 -11.50 -10.81
CA ILE A 64 -1.54 -10.87 -10.92
C ILE A 64 -1.72 -9.36 -10.99
N LEU A 65 -1.06 -8.64 -10.09
CA LEU A 65 -1.03 -7.19 -10.04
C LEU A 65 0.36 -6.70 -10.40
N LYS A 66 0.44 -5.77 -11.34
CA LYS A 66 1.68 -5.01 -11.60
C LYS A 66 1.55 -3.65 -10.93
N ARG A 67 2.59 -3.22 -10.22
CA ARG A 67 2.66 -1.88 -9.65
C ARG A 67 2.45 -0.84 -10.75
N PHE A 68 1.52 0.07 -10.51
CA PHE A 68 1.37 1.26 -11.35
C PHE A 68 2.47 2.26 -11.00
N VAL A 69 3.26 2.65 -12.00
CA VAL A 69 4.35 3.63 -11.84
C VAL A 69 4.02 4.82 -12.73
N SER A 70 3.07 5.66 -12.30
CA SER A 70 3.06 7.04 -12.77
C SER A 70 3.72 7.90 -11.71
N LYS A 71 4.88 8.47 -12.04
CA LYS A 71 5.27 9.69 -11.35
C LYS A 71 4.27 10.75 -11.75
N LYS A 72 3.75 11.51 -10.79
CA LYS A 72 3.19 12.82 -11.11
C LYS A 72 4.29 13.53 -11.90
N SER A 73 4.02 13.98 -13.13
CA SER A 73 5.02 14.72 -13.89
C SER A 73 5.53 15.87 -13.01
N GLU A 74 6.77 16.30 -13.17
CA GLU A 74 7.28 17.49 -12.47
C GLU A 74 6.38 18.72 -12.78
N GLU A 75 5.69 18.70 -13.93
CA GLU A 75 4.63 19.64 -14.33
C GLU A 75 3.31 19.54 -13.54
N GLY A 76 3.18 18.54 -12.67
CA GLY A 76 2.08 18.38 -11.72
C GLY A 76 2.37 18.99 -10.35
N GLU A 77 3.57 19.56 -10.13
CA GLU A 77 3.68 20.68 -9.22
C GLU A 77 2.85 21.79 -9.82
N VAL A 78 1.82 22.19 -9.09
CA VAL A 78 1.20 23.48 -9.34
C VAL A 78 2.30 24.48 -9.05
N MET A 79 3.00 24.93 -10.10
CA MET A 79 4.11 25.88 -10.03
C MET A 79 3.64 27.30 -9.63
N ASP A 80 2.34 27.45 -9.39
CA ASP A 80 1.71 28.67 -8.91
C ASP A 80 1.50 28.62 -7.39
N ASP A 81 1.64 29.78 -6.75
CA ASP A 81 1.30 29.98 -5.34
C ASP A 81 -0.21 30.25 -5.15
N ALA A 82 -1.04 29.95 -6.15
CA ALA A 82 -2.45 30.30 -6.09
C ALA A 82 -3.20 29.37 -5.13
N PRO A 83 -4.08 29.91 -4.27
CA PRO A 83 -4.88 29.08 -3.38
C PRO A 83 -5.83 28.19 -4.19
N ARG A 84 -5.91 26.91 -3.82
CA ARG A 84 -6.83 25.93 -4.43
C ARG A 84 -8.05 25.73 -3.55
N LEU A 85 -9.23 25.81 -4.16
CA LEU A 85 -10.49 25.56 -3.49
C LEU A 85 -10.81 24.06 -3.52
N VAL A 86 -11.14 23.49 -2.36
CA VAL A 86 -11.51 22.08 -2.21
C VAL A 86 -12.89 22.02 -1.55
N TYR A 87 -13.84 21.40 -2.22
CA TYR A 87 -15.18 21.14 -1.69
C TYR A 87 -15.28 19.70 -1.17
N VAL A 88 -15.88 19.53 -0.01
CA VAL A 88 -16.01 18.22 0.66
C VAL A 88 -17.41 18.11 1.26
N SER A 89 -17.98 16.92 1.23
CA SER A 89 -19.27 16.61 1.86
C SER A 89 -19.14 15.34 2.69
N GLY A 90 -19.85 15.28 3.82
CA GLY A 90 -19.86 14.12 4.70
C GLY A 90 -21.22 13.99 5.40
N ARG A 91 -21.52 12.80 5.93
CA ARG A 91 -22.78 12.56 6.67
C ARG A 91 -22.78 13.16 8.08
N THR A 92 -21.60 13.43 8.63
CA THR A 92 -21.42 14.06 9.95
C THR A 92 -20.39 15.17 9.84
N GLU A 93 -20.40 16.10 10.81
CA GLU A 93 -19.41 17.17 10.89
C GLU A 93 -17.99 16.61 11.02
N GLU A 94 -17.81 15.56 11.82
CA GLU A 94 -16.51 14.89 12.01
C GLU A 94 -15.97 14.33 10.70
N ALA A 95 -16.83 13.80 9.82
CA ALA A 95 -16.41 13.31 8.51
C ALA A 95 -15.89 14.45 7.62
N VAL A 96 -16.50 15.63 7.66
CA VAL A 96 -16.03 16.79 6.90
C VAL A 96 -14.70 17.32 7.48
N ILE A 97 -14.61 17.41 8.81
CA ILE A 97 -13.44 17.95 9.51
C ILE A 97 -12.22 17.03 9.37
N SER A 98 -12.37 15.73 9.64
CA SER A 98 -11.26 14.77 9.69
C SER A 98 -10.70 14.41 8.31
N THR A 99 -11.56 14.31 7.29
CA THR A 99 -11.16 13.80 5.97
C THR A 99 -10.23 14.77 5.24
N THR A 100 -10.38 16.09 5.46
CA THR A 100 -9.73 17.09 4.60
C THR A 100 -9.11 18.27 5.35
N LEU A 101 -9.80 18.89 6.31
CA LEU A 101 -9.32 20.15 6.92
C LEU A 101 -8.04 19.94 7.73
N GLU A 102 -8.02 18.94 8.62
CA GLU A 102 -6.82 18.65 9.42
C GLU A 102 -5.64 18.16 8.55
N ARG A 103 -5.94 17.36 7.53
CA ARG A 103 -4.91 16.77 6.66
C ARG A 103 -4.26 17.80 5.75
N LEU A 104 -5.01 18.82 5.32
CA LEU A 104 -4.48 19.95 4.57
C LEU A 104 -3.63 20.89 5.44
N ASN A 105 -4.08 21.19 6.66
CA ASN A 105 -3.34 22.06 7.58
C ASN A 105 -1.95 21.47 7.93
N ARG A 106 -1.86 20.16 8.22
CA ARG A 106 -0.58 19.48 8.51
C ARG A 106 0.43 19.55 7.36
N LYS A 107 -0.04 19.58 6.09
CA LYS A 107 0.84 19.70 4.92
C LYS A 107 1.40 21.11 4.73
N GLN A 108 0.71 22.16 5.19
CA GLN A 108 1.23 23.53 5.12
C GLN A 108 2.34 23.78 6.14
N GLU A 109 2.25 23.18 7.32
CA GLU A 109 3.30 23.29 8.36
C GLU A 109 4.61 22.63 7.92
N TRP A 110 4.53 21.49 7.23
CA TRP A 110 5.70 20.81 6.65
C TRP A 110 6.43 21.60 5.57
N LYS A 111 5.77 22.54 4.88
CA LYS A 111 6.40 23.40 3.86
C LYS A 111 7.05 24.67 4.43
N LYS A 112 6.91 24.93 5.74
CA LYS A 112 7.44 26.13 6.42
C LYS A 112 8.76 25.91 7.16
N ASN A 113 9.24 24.66 7.23
CA ASN A 113 10.54 24.25 7.76
C ASN A 113 11.43 23.71 6.64
#